data_AF-R9KCW5-F1
#
_entry.id   AF-R9KCW5-F1
#
_cell.length_a   1.000
_cell.length_b   1.000
_cell.length_c   1.000
_cell.angle_alpha   90.00
_cell.angle_beta   90.00
_cell.angle_gamma   90.00
#
_symmetry.space_group_name_H-M   'P 1'
#
loop_
_entity.id
_entity.type
_entity.pdbx_description
1 polymer ?
#
loop_
_entity_poly.entity_id
_entity_poly.type
_entity_poly.pdbx_seq_one_letter_code
_entity_poly.pdbx_strand_id
1 'polypeptide(L)' 'MAVKVKISYEEPQELHTVLKLLKPITKSCKAEKVGNGRYRRAYLEVNIPEGNAQKSVNSPLI' A
#
# COMPACT_ATOMS: atom_id res chain seq x y z
N MET A 1 14.52 3.39 2.70
CA MET A 1 14.01 1.99 2.85
C MET A 1 12.94 1.72 1.79
N ALA A 2 12.94 0.54 1.16
CA ALA A 2 11.90 0.15 0.19
C ALA A 2 10.93 -0.84 0.84
N VAL A 3 9.64 -0.49 0.89
CA VAL A 3 8.58 -1.32 1.47
C VAL A 3 7.65 -1.80 0.37
N LYS A 4 7.27 -3.08 0.43
CA LYS A 4 6.25 -3.66 -0.46
C LYS A 4 4.92 -3.70 0.28
N VAL A 5 3.92 -3.02 -0.27
CA VAL A 5 2.55 -2.99 0.25
C VAL A 5 1.66 -3.83 -0.67
N LYS A 6 0.88 -4.75 -0.10
CA LYS A 6 -0.15 -5.51 -0.81
C LYS A 6 -1.51 -4.91 -0.52
N ILE A 7 -2.23 -4.49 -1.56
CA ILE A 7 -3.58 -3.96 -1.48
C ILE A 7 -4.53 -5.00 -2.06
N SER A 8 -5.58 -5.32 -1.33
CA SER A 8 -6.71 -6.10 -1.86
C SER A 8 -7.88 -5.15 -2.10
N TYR A 9 -8.50 -5.20 -3.27
CA TYR A 9 -9.57 -4.28 -3.70
C TYR A 9 -10.58 -5.00 -4.59
N GLU A 10 -11.84 -4.56 -4.60
CA GLU A 10 -12.87 -5.09 -5.51
C GLU A 10 -12.95 -4.19 -6.76
N GLU A 11 -13.00 -2.87 -6.55
CA GLU A 11 -13.18 -1.91 -7.63
C GLU A 11 -11.89 -1.13 -7.96
N PRO A 12 -11.59 -0.86 -9.24
CA PRO A 12 -10.40 -0.09 -9.62
C PRO A 12 -10.30 1.31 -8.97
N GLN A 13 -11.43 1.89 -8.58
CA GLN A 13 -11.54 3.21 -7.98
C GLN A 13 -10.99 3.23 -6.55
N GLU A 14 -11.14 2.14 -5.81
CA GLU A 14 -10.57 1.95 -4.47
C GLU A 14 -9.05 1.99 -4.54
N LEU A 15 -8.46 1.23 -5.47
CA LEU A 15 -7.01 1.22 -5.70
C LEU A 15 -6.50 2.62 -6.08
N HIS A 16 -7.22 3.32 -6.96
CA HIS A 16 -6.84 4.65 -7.38
C HIS A 16 -6.84 5.66 -6.21
N THR A 17 -7.81 5.55 -5.30
CA THR A 17 -7.89 6.37 -4.10
C THR A 17 -6.70 6.13 -3.19
N VAL A 18 -6.34 4.87 -2.94
CA VAL A 18 -5.17 4.54 -2.13
C VAL A 18 -3.88 5.06 -2.78
N LEU A 19 -3.74 4.93 -4.10
CA LEU A 19 -2.57 5.47 -4.83
C LEU A 19 -2.45 6.99 -4.71
N LYS A 20 -3.58 7.72 -4.68
CA LYS A 20 -3.59 9.17 -4.42
C LYS A 20 -3.10 9.50 -3.02
N LEU A 21 -3.55 8.76 -2.00
CA LEU A 21 -3.14 8.96 -0.61
C LEU A 21 -1.66 8.64 -0.38
N LEU A 22 -1.13 7.66 -1.11
CA LEU A 22 0.28 7.26 -1.01
C LEU A 22 1.22 8.08 -1.93
N LYS A 23 0.75 9.14 -2.59
CA LYS A 23 1.65 10.11 -3.23
C LYS A 23 2.25 11.04 -2.17
N PRO A 24 3.55 11.40 -2.27
CA PRO A 24 4.50 11.09 -3.35
C PRO A 24 5.35 9.82 -3.12
N ILE A 25 5.13 9.07 -2.03
CA ILE A 25 6.01 7.97 -1.63
C ILE A 25 5.91 6.72 -2.52
N THR A 26 4.85 6.59 -3.32
CA THR A 26 4.66 5.46 -4.22
C THR A 26 5.63 5.53 -5.40
N LYS A 27 6.47 4.51 -5.55
CA LYS A 27 7.43 4.35 -6.65
C LYS A 27 6.85 3.59 -7.82
N SER A 28 6.18 2.46 -7.56
CA SER A 28 5.54 1.66 -8.59
C SER A 28 4.30 0.95 -8.05
N CYS A 29 3.37 0.64 -8.95
CA CYS A 29 2.17 -0.15 -8.65
C CYS A 29 1.99 -1.21 -9.72
N LYS A 30 1.83 -2.46 -9.30
CA LYS A 30 1.55 -3.62 -10.16
C LYS A 30 0.22 -4.22 -9.75
N ALA A 31 -0.81 -3.99 -10.55
CA ALA A 31 -2.09 -4.66 -10.40
C ALA A 31 -2.02 -6.08 -11.00
N GLU A 32 -2.50 -7.07 -10.25
CA GLU A 32 -2.65 -8.43 -10.70
C GLU A 32 -3.79 -8.50 -11.72
N LYS A 33 -3.51 -9.04 -12.91
CA LYS A 33 -4.47 -9.06 -14.04
C LYS A 33 -5.54 -10.15 -13.89
N VAL A 34 -5.25 -11.22 -13.17
CA VAL A 34 -6.13 -12.40 -13.03
C VAL A 34 -6.13 -12.81 -11.57
N GLY A 35 -7.14 -12.37 -10.82
CA GLY A 35 -7.40 -12.84 -9.47
C GLY A 35 -8.57 -13.81 -9.49
N ASN A 36 -8.37 -15.07 -9.09
CA ASN A 36 -9.42 -16.09 -9.02
C ASN A 36 -10.32 -15.93 -7.77
N GLY A 37 -10.47 -14.73 -7.22
CA GLY A 37 -11.22 -14.47 -5.99
C GLY A 37 -11.93 -13.13 -6.01
N ARG A 38 -12.83 -12.92 -5.03
CA ARG A 38 -13.64 -11.70 -4.89
C ARG A 38 -12.81 -10.41 -4.91
N TYR A 39 -11.62 -10.44 -4.33
CA TYR A 39 -10.70 -9.31 -4.27
C TYR A 39 -9.55 -9.48 -5.26
N ARG A 40 -9.31 -8.44 -6.07
CA ARG A 40 -8.10 -8.24 -6.86
C ARG A 40 -6.97 -7.79 -5.96
N ARG A 41 -5.73 -7.99 -6.40
CA ARG A 41 -4.54 -7.62 -5.65
C ARG A 41 -3.67 -6.65 -6.44
N ALA A 42 -3.11 -5.67 -5.75
CA ALA A 42 -2.07 -4.81 -6.28
C ALA A 42 -0.89 -4.77 -5.32
N TYR A 43 0.31 -4.75 -5.89
CA TYR A 43 1.56 -4.66 -5.17
C TYR A 43 2.18 -3.30 -5.44
N LEU A 44 2.42 -2.54 -4.38
CA LEU A 44 3.04 -1.23 -4.44
C LEU A 44 4.44 -1.31 -3.86
N GLU A 45 5.39 -0.68 -4.53
CA GLU A 45 6.67 -0.33 -3.92
C GLU A 45 6.59 1.12 -3.47
N VAL A 46 6.82 1.35 -2.17
CA VAL A 46 6.89 2.68 -1.59
C VAL A 46 8.28 2.95 -1.06
N ASN A 47 8.77 4.17 -1.30
CA ASN A 47 9.98 4.70 -0.72
C ASN A 47 9.59 5.53 0.50
N ILE A 48 9.86 4.99 1.70
CA ILE A 48 9.64 5.75 2.93
C ILE A 48 10.90 6.59 3.17
N PRO A 49 10.81 7.94 3.13
CA PRO A 49 11.92 8.80 3.53
C PRO A 49 12.18 8.60 5.02
N GLU A 50 13.45 8.60 5.42
CA GLU A 50 13.89 8.28 6.79
C GLU A 50 13.39 9.27 7.85
N GLY A 51 12.76 10.39 7.43
CA GLY A 51 12.32 11.47 8.32
C GLY A 51 11.06 11.19 9.15
N ASN A 52 10.22 10.21 8.82
CA ASN A 52 8.92 10.00 9.51
C ASN A 52 8.65 8.54 9.88
N ALA A 53 9.67 7.71 10.08
CA ALA A 53 9.47 6.40 10.68
C ALA A 53 9.17 6.57 12.18
N GLN A 54 7.95 7.01 12.53
CA GLN A 54 7.39 6.69 13.85
C GLN A 54 7.32 5.17 13.90
N LYS A 55 8.36 4.56 14.47
CA LYS A 55 8.30 3.22 15.02
C LYS A 55 7.13 3.29 16.00
N SER A 56 5.95 2.83 15.60
CA SER A 56 4.90 2.47 16.55
C SER A 56 5.48 1.30 17.34
N VAL A 57 6.24 1.65 18.38
CA VAL A 57 6.54 0.76 19.48
C VAL A 57 5.18 0.46 20.08
N ASN A 58 4.81 -0.81 20.14
CA ASN A 58 3.61 -1.31 20.80
C ASN A 58 3.36 -0.53 22.10
N SER A 59 2.51 0.49 22.06
CA SER A 59 2.00 1.10 23.29
C SER A 59 1.04 0.08 23.88
N PRO A 60 1.25 -0.40 25.11
CA PRO A 60 0.32 -1.32 25.74
C PRO A 60 -1.03 -0.62 25.84
N LEU A 61 -2.10 -1.31 25.46
CA LEU A 61 -3.44 -0.93 25.86
C LEU A 61 -3.48 -1.06 27.38
N ILE A 62 -3.46 0.08 28.07
CA ILE A 62 -3.77 0.16 29.52
C ILE A 62 -5.28 0.10 29.66
#